data_AF-A0A815JD52-F1
#
_entry.id   AF-A0A815JD52-F1
#
_cell.length_a   1.000
_cell.length_b   1.000
_cell.length_c   1.000
_cell.angle_alpha   90.00
_cell.angle_beta   90.00
_cell.angle_gamma   90.00
#
_symmetry.space_group_name_H-M   'P 1'
#
loop_
_entity.id
_entity.type
_entity.pdbx_description
1 polymer ?
#
loop_
_entity_poly.entity_id
_entity_poly.type
_entity_poly.pdbx_seq_one_letter_code
_entity_poly.pdbx_strand_id
1 'polypeptide(L)'
;MSLVYSADCSKQSNKIDFLLTNFDIRQCTRVNSLTLLDVDKTELDRVLPLISLSIQFYHASHRVPIPSLSKAIIKWNLQQLHLINESYITTILSWPIPCPLNYLTIDTCTYTEFMYIFRYSPFLRTFTMKNCIGMNSAHSIDVSYPQLTSLIINFCYLSFKNLNLLLSYTPSITYLKLIIYEAELMDSLFDGSQWEEFNQTKLPFLNKFHFCFRHTIQKNYEKYISIDSIINQYRTPFWLDKKKR
;
A
#
# COMPACT_ATOMS: atom_id res chain seq x y z
N MET A 1 10.41 14.07 14.97
CA MET A 1 9.74 15.22 14.33
C MET A 1 9.50 14.86 12.87
N SER A 2 8.31 15.16 12.32
CA SER A 2 8.01 14.98 10.88
C SER A 2 8.09 16.36 10.24
N LEU A 3 8.91 16.49 9.20
CA LEU A 3 9.04 17.72 8.43
C LEU A 3 8.31 17.52 7.09
N VAL A 4 7.24 18.29 6.88
CA VAL A 4 6.51 18.31 5.61
C VAL A 4 6.99 19.54 4.86
N TYR A 5 7.74 19.34 3.78
CA TYR A 5 8.12 20.43 2.90
C TYR A 5 7.26 20.39 1.63
N SER A 6 6.48 21.45 1.43
CA SER A 6 5.65 21.63 0.24
C SER A 6 6.04 22.94 -0.43
N ALA A 7 6.88 22.88 -1.46
CA ALA A 7 7.12 24.01 -2.35
C ALA A 7 6.10 24.02 -3.47
N ASP A 8 5.52 25.19 -3.75
CA ASP A 8 4.61 25.38 -4.87
C ASP A 8 5.33 25.07 -6.21
N CYS A 9 4.84 24.06 -6.93
CA CYS A 9 5.53 23.42 -8.06
C CYS A 9 5.73 24.34 -9.28
N SER A 10 5.15 25.54 -9.29
CA SER A 10 5.03 26.33 -10.52
C SER A 10 6.27 27.14 -10.92
N LYS A 11 7.29 27.37 -10.06
CA LYS A 11 8.31 28.41 -10.36
C LYS A 11 9.78 28.19 -9.96
N GLN A 12 10.22 27.07 -9.38
CA GLN A 12 11.64 26.91 -9.00
C GLN A 12 12.22 25.55 -9.40
N SER A 13 13.29 25.59 -10.19
CA SER A 13 13.98 24.42 -10.75
C SER A 13 14.99 23.75 -9.81
N ASN A 14 14.93 23.95 -8.48
CA ASN A 14 15.72 23.20 -7.49
C ASN A 14 15.07 23.34 -6.10
N LYS A 15 14.05 22.53 -5.80
CA LYS A 15 13.27 22.61 -4.55
C LYS A 15 14.12 22.24 -3.33
N ILE A 16 15.02 21.25 -3.47
CA ILE A 16 15.95 20.91 -2.40
C ILE A 16 16.99 22.00 -2.17
N ASP A 17 17.41 22.76 -3.17
CA ASP A 17 18.33 23.88 -2.91
C ASP A 17 17.66 24.95 -2.04
N PHE A 18 16.39 25.26 -2.27
CA PHE A 18 15.67 26.17 -1.38
C PHE A 18 15.63 25.61 0.05
N LEU A 19 15.30 24.33 0.21
CA LEU A 19 15.34 23.66 1.53
C LEU A 19 16.72 23.76 2.17
N LEU A 20 17.78 23.38 1.46
CA LEU A 20 19.14 23.34 1.99
C LEU A 20 19.73 24.74 2.22
N THR A 21 19.26 25.75 1.49
CA THR A 21 19.71 27.14 1.63
C THR A 21 18.99 27.85 2.79
N ASN A 22 17.71 27.57 3.00
CA ASN A 22 16.90 28.20 4.06
C ASN A 22 16.85 27.39 5.36
N PHE A 23 17.16 26.11 5.28
CA PHE A 23 17.18 25.18 6.40
C PHE A 23 18.53 24.47 6.40
N ASP A 24 19.35 24.74 7.43
CA ASP A 24 20.52 23.91 7.68
C ASP A 24 20.05 22.55 8.20
N ILE A 25 19.76 21.64 7.25
CA ILE A 25 19.24 20.31 7.54
C ILE A 25 20.17 19.55 8.49
N ARG A 26 21.47 19.89 8.53
CA ARG A 26 22.46 19.28 9.44
C ARG A 26 22.17 19.61 10.90
N GLN A 27 21.52 20.72 11.19
CA GLN A 27 21.07 21.07 12.54
C GLN A 27 19.83 20.26 12.95
N CYS A 28 19.10 19.71 11.98
CA CYS A 28 17.91 18.89 12.21
C CYS A 28 18.25 17.42 12.54
N THR A 29 19.08 17.19 13.55
CA THR A 29 19.55 15.85 13.99
C THR A 29 18.44 14.91 14.46
N ARG A 30 17.20 15.40 14.64
CA ARG A 30 16.02 14.64 15.11
C ARG A 30 14.96 14.40 14.03
N VAL A 31 15.25 14.75 12.78
CA VAL A 31 14.32 14.49 11.66
C VAL A 31 14.47 13.05 11.23
N ASN A 32 13.44 12.26 11.54
CA ASN A 32 13.41 10.84 11.21
C ASN A 32 12.44 10.54 10.05
N SER A 33 11.66 11.52 9.62
CA SER A 33 10.67 11.39 8.56
C SER A 33 10.64 12.65 7.70
N LEU A 34 10.62 12.46 6.38
CA LEU A 34 10.57 13.54 5.40
C LEU A 34 9.54 13.21 4.31
N THR A 35 8.73 14.19 3.96
CA THR A 35 7.86 14.14 2.78
C THR A 35 8.43 15.07 1.71
N LEU A 36 8.61 14.52 0.51
CA LEU A 36 9.14 15.23 -0.65
C LEU A 36 8.12 15.22 -1.80
N LEU A 37 8.10 16.28 -2.61
CA LEU A 37 7.17 16.48 -3.71
C LEU A 37 7.93 16.61 -5.05
N ASP A 38 7.66 15.72 -6.00
CA ASP A 38 8.31 15.65 -7.33
C ASP A 38 9.85 15.71 -7.25
N VAL A 39 10.46 14.64 -6.74
CA VAL A 39 11.90 14.60 -6.44
C VAL A 39 12.69 14.14 -7.66
N ASP A 40 13.76 14.87 -7.98
CA ASP A 40 14.71 14.43 -9.00
C ASP A 40 15.79 13.48 -8.45
N LYS A 41 16.59 12.91 -9.36
CA LYS A 41 17.65 11.96 -9.00
C LYS A 41 18.70 12.54 -8.04
N THR A 42 19.10 13.78 -8.29
CA THR A 42 20.21 14.45 -7.61
C THR A 42 19.82 14.92 -6.22
N GLU A 43 18.53 15.21 -6.05
CA GLU A 43 17.92 15.64 -4.82
C GLU A 43 18.01 14.58 -3.71
N LEU A 44 17.70 13.31 -4.00
CA LEU A 44 17.78 12.23 -3.00
C LEU A 44 19.17 12.04 -2.41
N ASP A 45 20.25 12.19 -3.19
CA ASP A 45 21.61 11.98 -2.70
C ASP A 45 22.04 13.01 -1.63
N ARG A 46 21.37 14.17 -1.58
CA ARG A 46 21.68 15.31 -0.69
C ARG A 46 20.92 15.26 0.64
N VAL A 47 19.94 14.38 0.78
CA VAL A 47 19.12 14.26 2.00
C VAL A 47 19.88 13.46 3.08
N LEU A 48 19.62 13.81 4.35
CA LEU A 48 20.17 13.12 5.51
C LEU A 48 19.61 11.69 5.67
N PRO A 49 20.24 10.83 6.47
CA PRO A 49 19.66 9.54 6.84
C PRO A 49 18.30 9.70 7.51
N LEU A 50 17.30 8.97 7.01
CA LEU A 50 15.92 9.00 7.48
C LEU A 50 15.45 7.58 7.84
N ILE A 51 14.51 7.50 8.78
CA ILE A 51 13.80 6.26 9.11
C ILE A 51 12.58 6.08 8.19
N SER A 52 11.94 7.19 7.81
CA SER A 52 10.72 7.23 7.01
C SER A 52 10.85 8.24 5.88
N LEU A 53 10.44 7.86 4.68
CA LEU A 53 10.44 8.72 3.49
C LEU A 53 9.10 8.62 2.80
N SER A 54 8.50 9.77 2.50
CA SER A 54 7.33 9.87 1.65
C SER A 54 7.70 10.68 0.41
N ILE A 55 7.38 10.15 -0.76
CA ILE A 55 7.55 10.83 -2.04
C ILE A 55 6.19 10.89 -2.70
N GLN A 56 5.73 12.11 -3.00
CA GLN A 56 4.49 12.34 -3.70
C GLN A 56 4.77 12.89 -5.10
N PHE A 57 4.19 12.23 -6.08
CA PHE A 57 4.29 12.59 -7.50
C PHE A 57 3.03 13.37 -7.91
N TYR A 58 3.19 14.50 -8.60
CA TYR A 58 2.06 15.25 -9.16
C TYR A 58 1.94 15.05 -10.67
N HIS A 59 3.04 14.72 -11.34
CA HIS A 59 3.07 14.54 -12.79
C HIS A 59 3.51 13.14 -13.15
N ALA A 60 2.75 12.47 -14.01
CA ALA A 60 3.04 11.11 -14.49
C ALA A 60 4.38 11.00 -15.26
N SER A 61 4.95 12.12 -15.69
CA SER A 61 6.24 12.20 -16.38
C SER A 61 7.45 12.14 -15.43
N HIS A 62 7.28 12.46 -14.15
CA HIS A 62 8.38 12.47 -13.19
C HIS A 62 8.40 11.16 -12.43
N ARG A 63 9.19 10.21 -12.93
CA ARG A 63 9.48 8.98 -12.20
C ARG A 63 10.76 9.18 -11.41
N VAL A 64 10.73 8.89 -10.11
CA VAL A 64 11.98 8.77 -9.35
C VAL A 64 12.78 7.62 -9.96
N PRO A 65 14.06 7.83 -10.32
CA PRO A 65 14.89 6.71 -10.76
C PRO A 65 15.01 5.71 -9.62
N ILE A 66 14.37 4.54 -9.76
CA ILE A 66 14.38 3.47 -8.75
C ILE A 66 15.80 3.13 -8.26
N PRO A 67 16.88 3.13 -9.10
CA PRO A 67 18.23 2.91 -8.59
C PRO A 67 18.69 3.90 -7.52
N SER A 68 18.33 5.19 -7.63
CA SER A 68 18.65 6.19 -6.61
C SER A 68 17.86 5.96 -5.32
N LEU A 69 16.58 5.58 -5.45
CA LEU A 69 15.75 5.24 -4.31
C LEU A 69 16.28 4.01 -3.56
N SER A 70 16.68 2.96 -4.28
CA SER A 70 17.26 1.76 -3.68
C SER A 70 18.58 2.03 -2.97
N LYS A 71 19.44 2.86 -3.56
CA LYS A 71 20.66 3.35 -2.91
C LYS A 71 20.33 4.11 -1.64
N ALA A 72 19.32 4.98 -1.66
CA ALA A 72 18.87 5.73 -0.49
C ALA A 72 18.31 4.82 0.61
N ILE A 73 17.49 3.82 0.24
CA ILE A 73 16.94 2.82 1.17
C ILE A 73 18.07 2.12 1.94
N ILE A 74 19.10 1.63 1.25
CA ILE A 74 20.24 0.95 1.88
C ILE A 74 21.06 1.95 2.70
N LYS A 75 21.47 3.07 2.08
CA LYS A 75 22.36 4.08 2.69
C LYS A 75 21.79 4.62 4.00
N TRP A 76 20.47 4.80 4.06
CA TRP A 76 19.80 5.38 5.21
C TRP A 76 19.24 4.34 6.17
N ASN A 77 19.33 3.05 5.82
CA ASN A 77 18.63 1.98 6.52
C ASN A 77 17.13 2.31 6.68
N LEU A 78 16.51 2.75 5.58
CA LEU A 78 15.14 3.25 5.57
C LEU A 78 14.17 2.14 5.99
N GLN A 79 13.30 2.43 6.94
CA GLN A 79 12.32 1.45 7.45
C GLN A 79 10.94 1.63 6.84
N GLN A 80 10.55 2.86 6.52
CA GLN A 80 9.24 3.18 5.98
C GLN A 80 9.37 3.96 4.68
N LEU A 81 8.64 3.52 3.66
CA LEU A 81 8.60 4.19 2.37
C LEU A 81 7.15 4.38 1.93
N HIS A 82 6.80 5.60 1.52
CA HIS A 82 5.53 5.93 0.91
C HIS A 82 5.77 6.51 -0.49
N LEU A 83 5.24 5.86 -1.52
CA LEU A 83 5.27 6.32 -2.90
C LEU A 83 3.84 6.64 -3.34
N ILE A 84 3.48 7.92 -3.31
CA ILE A 84 2.12 8.41 -3.50
C ILE A 84 1.97 8.96 -4.92
N ASN A 85 0.89 8.59 -5.60
CA ASN A 85 0.56 8.91 -7.00
C ASN A 85 1.56 8.39 -8.05
N GLU A 86 2.43 7.43 -7.71
CA GLU A 86 3.30 6.80 -8.72
C GLU A 86 2.47 5.84 -9.59
N SER A 87 2.41 6.13 -10.89
CA SER A 87 1.79 5.23 -11.86
C SER A 87 2.78 4.11 -12.22
N TYR A 88 2.69 3.00 -11.49
CA TYR A 88 3.44 1.74 -11.68
C TYR A 88 4.94 1.81 -11.35
N ILE A 89 5.43 0.81 -10.59
CA ILE A 89 6.86 0.58 -10.36
C ILE A 89 7.38 -0.26 -11.53
N THR A 90 7.35 0.32 -12.72
CA THR A 90 7.70 -0.37 -13.98
C THR A 90 9.13 -0.93 -14.05
N THR A 91 10.02 -0.60 -13.08
CA THR A 91 11.42 -1.04 -13.05
C THR A 91 11.76 -1.82 -11.77
N ILE A 92 10.96 -2.86 -11.54
CA ILE A 92 11.05 -3.84 -10.43
C ILE A 92 12.48 -4.41 -10.21
N LEU A 93 13.32 -4.41 -11.26
CA LEU A 93 14.68 -4.96 -11.24
C LEU A 93 15.66 -4.25 -10.28
N SER A 94 15.27 -3.13 -9.67
CA SER A 94 16.18 -2.31 -8.88
C SER A 94 15.96 -2.38 -7.37
N TRP A 95 15.04 -3.20 -6.84
CA TRP A 95 14.81 -3.25 -5.39
C TRP A 95 16.06 -3.68 -4.62
N PRO A 96 16.39 -3.04 -3.48
CA PRO A 96 17.62 -3.34 -2.76
C PRO A 96 17.57 -4.74 -2.15
N ILE A 97 18.70 -5.45 -2.16
CA ILE A 97 18.83 -6.78 -1.53
C ILE A 97 20.06 -6.72 -0.61
N PRO A 98 19.90 -6.84 0.73
CA PRO A 98 18.64 -6.95 1.48
C PRO A 98 17.87 -5.62 1.56
N CYS A 99 16.54 -5.70 1.60
CA CYS A 99 15.67 -4.52 1.79
C CYS A 99 15.27 -4.37 3.27
N PRO A 100 15.67 -3.29 3.98
CA PRO A 100 15.37 -3.07 5.39
C PRO A 100 13.93 -2.59 5.67
N LEU A 101 13.13 -2.36 4.63
CA LEU A 101 11.78 -1.82 4.77
C LEU A 101 10.88 -2.75 5.59
N ASN A 102 10.24 -2.18 6.63
CA ASN A 102 9.19 -2.83 7.40
C ASN A 102 7.78 -2.30 7.05
N TYR A 103 7.71 -1.15 6.39
CA TYR A 103 6.47 -0.51 5.96
C TYR A 103 6.63 0.03 4.54
N LEU A 104 5.67 -0.27 3.67
CA LEU A 104 5.62 0.25 2.31
C LEU A 104 4.20 0.68 1.93
N THR A 105 4.04 1.91 1.44
CA THR A 105 2.85 2.39 0.75
C THR A 105 3.17 2.65 -0.71
N ILE A 106 2.36 2.13 -1.63
CA ILE A 106 2.43 2.41 -3.07
C ILE A 106 1.05 2.65 -3.66
N ASP A 107 0.91 3.51 -4.66
CA ASP A 107 -0.41 3.91 -5.15
C ASP A 107 -0.96 3.07 -6.31
N THR A 108 -0.12 2.41 -7.09
CA THR A 108 -0.60 1.45 -8.09
C THR A 108 0.35 0.27 -8.08
N CYS A 109 -0.21 -0.93 -7.99
CA CYS A 109 0.55 -2.17 -7.95
C CYS A 109 -0.12 -3.21 -8.82
N THR A 110 0.63 -3.76 -9.77
CA THR A 110 0.29 -4.99 -10.46
C THR A 110 0.56 -6.19 -9.57
N TYR A 111 -0.06 -7.33 -9.86
CA TYR A 111 0.23 -8.57 -9.14
C TYR A 111 1.70 -8.99 -9.24
N THR A 112 2.35 -8.77 -10.40
CA THR A 112 3.76 -9.07 -10.59
C THR A 112 4.63 -8.22 -9.66
N GLU A 113 4.39 -6.90 -9.61
CA GLU A 113 5.08 -5.98 -8.69
C GLU A 113 4.88 -6.39 -7.23
N PHE A 114 3.66 -6.78 -6.86
CA PHE A 114 3.35 -7.31 -5.52
C PHE A 114 4.28 -8.48 -5.19
N MET A 115 4.30 -9.53 -6.01
CA MET A 115 5.11 -10.72 -5.76
C MET A 115 6.60 -10.40 -5.64
N TYR A 116 7.10 -9.48 -6.48
CA TYR A 116 8.48 -9.05 -6.41
C TYR A 116 8.82 -8.26 -5.15
N ILE A 117 7.97 -7.32 -4.73
CA ILE A 117 8.15 -6.58 -3.48
C ILE A 117 8.29 -7.54 -2.32
N PHE A 118 7.41 -8.55 -2.23
CA PHE A 118 7.44 -9.53 -1.16
C PHE A 118 8.66 -10.44 -1.20
N ARG A 119 9.07 -10.86 -2.41
CA ARG A 119 10.29 -11.67 -2.60
C ARG A 119 11.55 -10.95 -2.12
N TYR A 120 11.65 -9.64 -2.34
CA TYR A 120 12.86 -8.86 -2.03
C TYR A 120 12.77 -8.06 -0.72
N SER A 121 11.63 -8.07 -0.03
CA SER A 121 11.42 -7.36 1.23
C SER A 121 11.08 -8.34 2.36
N PRO A 122 12.06 -9.13 2.84
CA PRO A 122 11.84 -10.17 3.86
C PRO A 122 11.43 -9.60 5.23
N PHE A 123 11.64 -8.31 5.47
CA PHE A 123 11.28 -7.63 6.72
C PHE A 123 9.97 -6.84 6.62
N LEU A 124 9.28 -6.86 5.47
CA LEU A 124 8.09 -6.06 5.23
C LEU A 124 6.90 -6.58 6.04
N ARG A 125 6.53 -5.84 7.09
CA ARG A 125 5.42 -6.19 8.00
C ARG A 125 4.11 -5.55 7.60
N THR A 126 4.16 -4.34 7.06
CA THR A 126 2.99 -3.57 6.65
C THR A 126 3.08 -3.17 5.19
N PHE A 127 2.07 -3.52 4.42
CA PHE A 127 1.96 -3.14 3.03
C PHE A 127 0.62 -2.45 2.76
N THR A 128 0.68 -1.25 2.19
CA THR A 128 -0.48 -0.51 1.75
C THR A 128 -0.37 -0.30 0.25
N MET A 129 -1.38 -0.72 -0.48
CA MET A 129 -1.47 -0.41 -1.90
C MET A 129 -2.76 0.34 -2.21
N LYS A 130 -2.73 1.25 -3.18
CA LYS A 130 -3.92 1.70 -3.88
C LYS A 130 -3.99 1.02 -5.26
N ASN A 131 -5.18 0.97 -5.85
CA ASN A 131 -5.41 0.51 -7.24
C ASN A 131 -4.62 -0.77 -7.60
N CYS A 132 -4.98 -1.90 -6.99
CA CYS A 132 -4.39 -3.17 -7.39
C CYS A 132 -5.00 -3.63 -8.72
N ILE A 133 -4.19 -3.69 -9.79
CA ILE A 133 -4.66 -3.97 -11.15
C ILE A 133 -4.17 -5.34 -11.62
N GLY A 134 -5.09 -6.16 -12.12
CA GLY A 134 -4.80 -7.34 -12.94
C GLY A 134 -4.12 -8.51 -12.21
N MET A 135 -4.80 -9.65 -12.15
CA MET A 135 -4.16 -10.95 -11.90
C MET A 135 -4.35 -11.83 -13.12
N ASN A 136 -3.28 -12.02 -13.89
CA ASN A 136 -3.23 -13.12 -14.85
C ASN A 136 -2.82 -14.37 -14.04
N SER A 137 -3.80 -15.22 -13.75
CA SER A 137 -3.75 -16.33 -12.79
C SER A 137 -2.87 -17.52 -13.21
N ALA A 138 -1.82 -17.33 -14.00
CA ALA A 138 -1.17 -18.43 -14.71
C ALA A 138 -0.07 -19.16 -13.91
N HIS A 139 0.39 -18.65 -12.77
CA HIS A 139 1.51 -19.26 -12.06
C HIS A 139 1.19 -19.51 -10.58
N SER A 140 0.78 -20.75 -10.30
CA SER A 140 0.78 -21.34 -8.96
C SER A 140 2.23 -21.61 -8.56
N ILE A 141 2.86 -20.62 -7.95
CA ILE A 141 4.15 -20.84 -7.28
C ILE A 141 3.82 -21.01 -5.80
N ASP A 142 4.28 -22.10 -5.18
CA ASP A 142 4.24 -22.32 -3.74
C ASP A 142 5.16 -21.31 -3.03
N VAL A 143 4.74 -20.06 -2.97
CA VAL A 143 5.44 -18.99 -2.25
C VAL A 143 4.58 -18.56 -1.09
N SER A 144 5.17 -18.48 0.10
CA SER A 144 4.51 -17.88 1.26
C SER A 144 5.35 -16.72 1.76
N TYR A 145 4.68 -15.66 2.18
CA TYR A 145 5.25 -14.44 2.72
C TYR A 145 4.73 -14.23 4.16
N PRO A 146 5.19 -15.06 5.12
CA PRO A 146 4.72 -15.04 6.50
C PRO A 146 5.13 -13.78 7.28
N GLN A 147 6.04 -12.96 6.74
CA GLN A 147 6.46 -11.72 7.37
C GLN A 147 5.37 -10.64 7.38
N LEU A 148 4.42 -10.70 6.44
CA LEU A 148 3.39 -9.68 6.31
C LEU A 148 2.30 -9.89 7.36
N THR A 149 2.10 -8.86 8.18
CA THR A 149 1.14 -8.89 9.30
C THR A 149 -0.01 -7.90 9.10
N SER A 150 0.17 -6.89 8.24
CA SER A 150 -0.80 -5.83 7.97
C SER A 150 -0.89 -5.54 6.47
N LEU A 151 -2.06 -5.71 5.88
CA LEU A 151 -2.35 -5.40 4.48
C LEU A 151 -3.50 -4.40 4.37
N ILE A 152 -3.28 -3.32 3.62
CA ILE A 152 -4.29 -2.31 3.32
C ILE A 152 -4.41 -2.19 1.80
N ILE A 153 -5.60 -2.44 1.26
CA ILE A 153 -5.90 -2.31 -0.16
C ILE A 153 -6.94 -1.19 -0.31
N ASN A 154 -6.50 -0.06 -0.84
CA ASN A 154 -7.38 1.06 -1.17
C ASN A 154 -7.82 0.94 -2.64
N PHE A 155 -9.06 1.30 -2.92
CA PHE A 155 -9.64 1.19 -4.26
C PHE A 155 -9.45 -0.22 -4.82
N CYS A 156 -9.92 -1.21 -4.06
CA CYS A 156 -9.82 -2.61 -4.44
C CYS A 156 -10.74 -2.90 -5.64
N TYR A 157 -10.14 -3.17 -6.80
CA TYR A 157 -10.83 -3.62 -8.02
C TYR A 157 -10.66 -5.12 -8.25
N LEU A 158 -10.14 -5.86 -7.27
CA LEU A 158 -9.93 -7.30 -7.39
C LEU A 158 -11.25 -8.04 -7.15
N SER A 159 -11.52 -9.04 -7.99
CA SER A 159 -12.54 -10.03 -7.68
C SER A 159 -12.18 -10.80 -6.40
N PHE A 160 -13.17 -11.38 -5.71
CA PHE A 160 -12.91 -12.19 -4.52
C PHE A 160 -11.91 -13.32 -4.80
N LYS A 161 -11.98 -13.97 -5.97
CA LYS A 161 -11.01 -15.00 -6.39
C LYS A 161 -9.57 -14.49 -6.41
N ASN A 162 -9.34 -13.30 -6.98
CA ASN A 162 -8.01 -12.70 -7.08
C ASN A 162 -7.52 -12.25 -5.69
N LEU A 163 -8.40 -11.68 -4.88
CA LEU A 163 -8.08 -11.31 -3.51
C LEU A 163 -7.75 -12.52 -2.64
N ASN A 164 -8.51 -13.60 -2.77
CA ASN A 164 -8.26 -14.88 -2.11
C ASN A 164 -6.87 -15.43 -2.48
N LEU A 165 -6.53 -15.44 -3.78
CA LEU A 165 -5.20 -15.84 -4.24
C LEU A 165 -4.10 -14.99 -3.59
N LEU A 166 -4.25 -13.66 -3.60
CA LEU A 166 -3.30 -12.74 -2.97
C LEU A 166 -3.09 -13.05 -1.48
N LEU A 167 -4.19 -13.20 -0.75
CA LEU A 167 -4.19 -13.41 0.69
C LEU A 167 -3.68 -14.81 1.06
N SER A 168 -3.83 -15.81 0.18
CA SER A 168 -3.29 -17.16 0.40
C SER A 168 -1.76 -17.19 0.53
N TYR A 169 -1.06 -16.23 -0.08
CA TYR A 169 0.39 -16.08 0.06
C TYR A 169 0.81 -15.39 1.36
N THR A 170 -0.12 -14.84 2.13
CA THR A 170 0.18 -14.02 3.32
C THR A 170 -0.59 -14.53 4.54
N PRO A 171 -0.38 -15.81 4.93
CA PRO A 171 -1.20 -16.47 5.96
C PRO A 171 -1.07 -15.82 7.35
N SER A 172 -0.01 -15.05 7.59
CA SER A 172 0.29 -14.40 8.87
C SER A 172 -0.36 -13.01 9.04
N ILE A 173 -1.23 -12.59 8.11
CA ILE A 173 -1.94 -11.31 8.25
C ILE A 173 -2.80 -11.32 9.51
N THR A 174 -2.56 -10.32 10.35
CA THR A 174 -3.35 -10.02 11.56
C THR A 174 -4.30 -8.84 11.37
N TYR A 175 -3.99 -7.95 10.42
CA TYR A 175 -4.80 -6.79 10.07
C TYR A 175 -5.02 -6.68 8.57
N LEU A 176 -6.27 -6.69 8.14
CA LEU A 176 -6.67 -6.51 6.75
C LEU A 176 -7.65 -5.33 6.66
N LYS A 177 -7.35 -4.36 5.81
CA LYS A 177 -8.27 -3.27 5.47
C LYS A 177 -8.52 -3.23 3.97
N LEU A 178 -9.78 -3.28 3.59
CA LEU A 178 -10.25 -3.15 2.22
C LEU A 178 -11.06 -1.87 2.10
N ILE A 179 -10.72 -1.03 1.12
CA ILE A 179 -11.52 0.15 0.75
C ILE A 179 -12.01 -0.03 -0.67
N ILE A 180 -13.33 -0.16 -0.85
CA ILE A 180 -14.00 -0.38 -2.13
C ILE A 180 -14.71 0.90 -2.54
N TYR A 181 -14.54 1.33 -3.79
CA TYR A 181 -15.13 2.58 -4.27
C TYR A 181 -16.45 2.38 -5.03
N GLU A 182 -16.58 1.23 -5.70
CA GLU A 182 -17.72 0.88 -6.54
C GLU A 182 -18.30 -0.45 -6.06
N ALA A 183 -19.17 -0.38 -5.05
CA ALA A 183 -19.78 -1.56 -4.44
C ALA A 183 -20.58 -2.42 -5.44
N GLU A 184 -21.21 -1.77 -6.42
CA GLU A 184 -22.12 -2.39 -7.39
C GLU A 184 -21.45 -3.39 -8.34
N LEU A 185 -20.12 -3.35 -8.46
CA LEU A 185 -19.37 -4.26 -9.35
C LEU A 185 -18.83 -5.50 -8.63
N MET A 186 -19.02 -5.58 -7.31
CA MET A 186 -18.24 -6.50 -6.45
C MET A 186 -19.10 -7.26 -5.43
N ASP A 187 -20.29 -7.72 -5.82
CA ASP A 187 -21.23 -8.46 -4.96
C ASP A 187 -20.54 -9.56 -4.13
N SER A 188 -19.64 -10.33 -4.75
CA SER A 188 -18.90 -11.41 -4.08
C SER A 188 -17.98 -10.95 -2.94
N LEU A 189 -17.49 -9.70 -2.95
CA LEU A 189 -16.67 -9.17 -1.85
C LEU A 189 -17.50 -8.89 -0.59
N PHE A 190 -18.83 -8.78 -0.72
CA PHE A 190 -19.74 -8.52 0.40
C PHE A 190 -20.32 -9.82 1.00
N ASP A 191 -19.98 -10.98 0.46
CA ASP A 191 -20.41 -12.28 0.98
C ASP A 191 -19.67 -12.59 2.30
N GLY A 192 -20.35 -12.32 3.40
CA GLY A 192 -19.83 -12.55 4.75
C GLY A 192 -19.60 -14.03 5.08
N SER A 193 -20.29 -14.96 4.40
CA SER A 193 -20.09 -16.40 4.58
C SER A 193 -18.78 -16.85 3.93
N GLN A 194 -18.49 -16.36 2.71
CA GLN A 194 -17.21 -16.59 2.04
C GLN A 194 -16.04 -16.03 2.84
N TRP A 195 -16.18 -14.83 3.41
CA TRP A 195 -15.15 -14.26 4.28
C TRP A 195 -14.98 -15.02 5.59
N GLU A 196 -16.06 -15.57 6.16
CA GLU A 196 -15.99 -16.43 7.35
C GLU A 196 -15.20 -17.70 7.07
N GLU A 197 -15.54 -18.44 6.01
CA GLU A 197 -14.83 -19.65 5.60
C GLU A 197 -13.35 -19.34 5.30
N PHE A 198 -13.10 -18.27 4.55
CA PHE A 198 -11.75 -17.86 4.18
C PHE A 198 -10.90 -17.50 5.41
N ASN A 199 -11.47 -16.79 6.38
CA ASN A 199 -10.77 -16.47 7.63
C ASN A 199 -10.45 -17.73 8.46
N GLN A 200 -11.37 -18.68 8.52
CA GLN A 200 -11.16 -19.92 9.27
C GLN A 200 -10.09 -20.82 8.61
N THR A 201 -9.98 -20.80 7.28
CA THR A 201 -9.15 -21.74 6.53
C THR A 201 -7.81 -21.18 6.07
N LYS A 202 -7.73 -19.87 5.73
CA LYS A 202 -6.57 -19.27 5.07
C LYS A 202 -5.95 -18.12 5.85
N LEU A 203 -6.73 -17.40 6.67
CA LEU A 203 -6.25 -16.31 7.51
C LEU A 203 -6.55 -16.53 9.00
N PRO A 204 -6.06 -17.63 9.60
CA PRO A 204 -6.40 -17.99 10.97
C PRO A 204 -5.93 -16.95 12.01
N PHE A 205 -4.94 -16.13 11.66
CA PHE A 205 -4.38 -15.08 12.52
C PHE A 205 -5.01 -13.70 12.29
N LEU A 206 -5.96 -13.56 11.36
CA LEU A 206 -6.60 -12.28 11.15
C LEU A 206 -7.36 -11.91 12.42
N ASN A 207 -7.01 -10.83 13.08
CA ASN A 207 -7.70 -10.36 14.29
C ASN A 207 -8.57 -9.17 13.95
N LYS A 208 -8.08 -8.28 13.08
CA LYS A 208 -8.76 -7.04 12.72
C LYS A 208 -9.06 -6.99 11.23
N PHE A 209 -10.35 -6.97 10.90
CA PHE A 209 -10.83 -6.83 9.53
C PHE A 209 -11.62 -5.53 9.38
N HIS A 210 -11.15 -4.65 8.51
CA HIS A 210 -11.83 -3.41 8.17
C HIS A 210 -12.34 -3.48 6.74
N PHE A 211 -13.64 -3.35 6.60
CA PHE A 211 -14.29 -3.33 5.31
C PHE A 211 -14.97 -1.98 5.12
N CYS A 212 -14.38 -1.13 4.27
CA CYS A 212 -14.86 0.21 3.98
C CYS A 212 -15.39 0.22 2.53
N PHE A 213 -16.56 0.78 2.31
CA PHE A 213 -17.09 0.94 0.97
C PHE A 213 -17.78 2.29 0.80
N ARG A 214 -17.71 2.85 -0.40
CA ARG A 214 -18.49 4.01 -0.79
C ARG A 214 -19.81 3.52 -1.41
N HIS A 215 -20.92 3.98 -0.87
CA HIS A 215 -22.25 3.75 -1.43
C HIS A 215 -22.75 5.05 -2.03
N THR A 216 -22.99 5.07 -3.34
CA THR A 216 -23.51 6.25 -4.03
C THR A 216 -25.00 6.07 -4.25
N ILE A 217 -25.82 6.92 -3.64
CA ILE A 217 -27.27 6.93 -3.85
C ILE A 217 -27.54 7.73 -5.13
N GLN A 218 -27.52 7.07 -6.30
CA GLN A 218 -27.96 7.70 -7.55
C GLN A 218 -29.47 7.45 -7.75
N LYS A 219 -30.23 8.49 -8.11
CA LYS A 219 -31.71 8.44 -8.12
C LYS A 219 -32.34 7.51 -9.17
N ASN A 220 -31.58 6.97 -10.12
CA ASN A 220 -32.12 6.43 -11.38
C ASN A 220 -31.71 4.98 -11.75
N TYR A 221 -31.17 4.18 -10.83
CA TYR A 221 -30.85 2.77 -11.13
C TYR A 221 -31.61 1.81 -10.21
N GLU A 222 -32.22 0.78 -10.80
CA GLU A 222 -33.07 -0.19 -10.08
C GLU A 222 -32.27 -1.32 -9.40
N LYS A 223 -30.93 -1.33 -9.51
CA LYS A 223 -30.07 -2.44 -9.07
C LYS A 223 -29.10 -2.06 -7.94
N TYR A 224 -29.60 -1.41 -6.90
CA TYR A 224 -28.77 -1.16 -5.71
C TYR A 224 -28.78 -2.34 -4.76
N ILE A 225 -27.59 -2.74 -4.34
CA ILE A 225 -27.43 -3.58 -3.15
C ILE A 225 -27.84 -2.73 -1.94
N SER A 226 -28.88 -3.16 -1.22
CA SER A 226 -29.24 -2.52 0.04
C SER A 226 -28.08 -2.63 1.04
N ILE A 227 -27.75 -1.52 1.71
CA ILE A 227 -26.76 -1.51 2.81
C ILE A 227 -27.15 -2.55 3.88
N ASP A 228 -28.43 -2.71 4.16
CA ASP A 228 -28.90 -3.72 5.12
C ASP A 228 -28.60 -5.14 4.63
N SER A 229 -28.68 -5.39 3.32
CA SER A 229 -28.31 -6.68 2.73
C SER A 229 -26.83 -6.98 3.01
N ILE A 230 -25.95 -6.01 2.78
CA ILE A 230 -24.51 -6.13 3.07
C ILE A 230 -24.29 -6.38 4.56
N ILE A 231 -24.88 -5.55 5.43
CA ILE A 231 -24.70 -5.67 6.89
C ILE A 231 -25.20 -7.04 7.38
N ASN A 232 -26.32 -7.54 6.85
CA ASN A 232 -26.90 -8.81 7.25
C ASN A 232 -25.96 -10.00 6.96
N GLN A 233 -25.11 -9.92 5.93
CA GLN A 233 -24.10 -10.96 5.66
C GLN A 233 -23.06 -11.09 6.79
N TYR A 234 -22.84 -10.02 7.58
CA TYR A 234 -21.87 -9.98 8.68
C TYR A 234 -22.52 -10.10 10.07
N ARG A 235 -23.78 -10.57 10.15
CA ARG A 235 -24.50 -10.81 11.41
C ARG A 235 -24.45 -12.27 11.89
N THR A 236 -23.59 -13.11 11.31
CA THR A 236 -23.42 -14.49 11.79
C THR A 236 -22.77 -14.51 13.18
N PRO A 237 -22.97 -15.56 13.99
CA PRO A 237 -22.32 -15.70 15.30
C PRO A 237 -20.79 -15.60 15.24
N PHE A 238 -20.18 -16.01 14.12
CA PHE A 238 -18.75 -15.85 13.91
C PHE A 238 -18.31 -14.38 13.98
N TRP A 239 -18.99 -13.50 13.23
CA TRP A 239 -18.66 -12.06 13.22
C TRP A 239 -19.05 -11.37 14.53
N LEU A 240 -20.18 -11.75 15.12
CA LEU A 240 -20.71 -11.11 16.31
C LEU A 240 -20.02 -11.53 17.62
N ASP A 241 -19.57 -12.78 17.73
CA ASP A 241 -19.09 -13.34 19.00
C ASP A 241 -17.62 -13.76 18.94
N LYS A 242 -17.21 -14.45 17.87
CA LYS A 242 -15.84 -14.97 17.76
C LYS A 242 -14.83 -13.90 17.37
N LYS A 243 -15.22 -12.95 16.50
CA LYS A 243 -14.32 -11.94 15.92
C LYS A 243 -14.22 -10.62 16.69
N LYS A 244 -15.02 -10.42 17.74
CA LYS A 244 -14.97 -9.21 18.57
C LYS A 244 -13.73 -9.12 19.48
N ARG A 245 -12.95 -10.21 19.59
CA ARG A 245 -11.74 -10.31 20.43
C ARG A 245 -10.49 -10.15 19.58
#